data_AF-A0A329R5P9-F1
#
_entry.id   AF-A0A329R5P9-F1
#
_cell.length_a   1.000
_cell.length_b   1.000
_cell.length_c   1.000
_cell.angle_alpha   90.00
_cell.angle_beta   90.00
_cell.angle_gamma   90.00
#
_symmetry.space_group_name_H-M   'P 1'
#
loop_
_entity.id
_entity.type
_entity.pdbx_description
1 polymer ?
#
loop_
_entity_poly.entity_id
_entity_poly.type
_entity_poly.pdbx_seq_one_letter_code
_entity_poly.pdbx_strand_id
1 'polypeptide(L)'
;MDMNAAFVKSIYEAVKNSETYCNFYGGKSVIIVLDNAPAHNQTETRLAEELGEHSEFVLLRLGPYSPMLNPIEGCFRVFKAKVKAFLAVHLQRMFDQGAFLSLTEARITLLEDAANSSIRCINRHLVTSMALHCQRAMADTLKMEDMQYGT
;
A
#
# COMPACT_ATOMS: atom_id res chain seq x y z
N MET A 1 7.15 9.62 14.62
CA MET A 1 5.98 8.71 14.73
C MET A 1 4.65 9.45 14.55
N ASP A 2 4.57 10.76 14.83
CA ASP A 2 3.38 11.59 14.50
C ASP A 2 3.05 11.64 12.99
N MET A 3 4.06 11.41 12.14
CA MET A 3 3.87 11.33 10.69
C MET A 3 2.83 10.29 10.24
N ASN A 4 2.61 9.21 11.01
CA ASN A 4 1.74 8.13 10.55
C ASN A 4 0.24 8.47 10.69
N ALA A 5 -0.16 9.13 11.79
CA ALA A 5 -1.53 9.58 11.97
C ALA A 5 -1.88 10.68 10.95
N ALA A 6 -1.02 11.69 10.83
CA ALA A 6 -1.15 12.75 9.84
C ALA A 6 -1.22 12.20 8.40
N PHE A 7 -0.42 11.18 8.08
CA PHE A 7 -0.47 10.54 6.76
C PHE A 7 -1.79 9.79 6.53
N VAL A 8 -2.27 9.00 7.50
CA VAL A 8 -3.56 8.31 7.39
C VAL A 8 -4.71 9.32 7.26
N LYS A 9 -4.69 10.41 8.01
CA LYS A 9 -5.62 11.52 7.88
C LYS A 9 -5.61 12.14 6.48
N SER A 10 -4.42 12.39 5.92
CA SER A 10 -4.29 12.91 4.56
C SER A 10 -4.88 11.97 3.49
N ILE A 11 -4.74 10.66 3.67
CA ILE A 11 -5.36 9.67 2.79
C ILE A 11 -6.89 9.74 2.91
N TYR A 12 -7.42 9.78 4.14
CA TYR A 12 -8.85 9.89 4.39
C TYR A 12 -9.44 11.15 3.72
N GLU A 13 -8.83 12.31 3.92
CA GLU A 13 -9.25 13.57 3.30
C GLU A 13 -9.16 13.52 1.77
N ALA A 14 -8.08 12.97 1.21
CA ALA A 14 -7.92 12.81 -0.23
C ALA A 14 -9.01 11.90 -0.82
N VAL A 15 -9.39 10.82 -0.14
CA VAL A 15 -10.48 9.93 -0.56
C VAL A 15 -11.82 10.68 -0.51
N LYS A 16 -12.15 11.36 0.60
CA LYS A 16 -13.40 12.12 0.75
C LYS A 16 -13.56 13.21 -0.29
N ASN A 17 -12.46 13.85 -0.69
CA ASN A 17 -12.44 14.92 -1.69
C ASN A 17 -12.38 14.41 -3.14
N SER A 18 -12.26 13.09 -3.35
CA SER A 18 -12.19 12.52 -4.70
C SER A 18 -13.56 12.53 -5.38
N GLU A 19 -13.59 12.86 -6.68
CA GLU A 19 -14.83 12.81 -7.48
C GLU A 19 -15.49 11.42 -7.43
N THR A 20 -14.68 10.36 -7.36
CA THR A 20 -15.21 8.99 -7.28
C THR A 20 -15.99 8.78 -5.99
N TYR A 21 -15.46 9.25 -4.86
CA TYR A 21 -16.17 9.16 -3.59
C TYR A 21 -17.42 10.02 -3.59
N CYS A 22 -17.31 11.30 -3.99
CA CYS A 22 -18.44 12.22 -4.00
C CYS A 22 -19.60 11.72 -4.88
N ASN A 23 -19.29 11.15 -6.05
CA ASN A 23 -20.31 10.73 -7.02
C ASN A 23 -20.91 9.35 -6.73
N PHE A 24 -20.16 8.43 -6.12
CA PHE A 24 -20.58 7.02 -6.00
C PHE A 24 -20.63 6.48 -4.57
N TYR A 25 -19.96 7.12 -3.61
CA TYR A 25 -19.80 6.63 -2.24
C TYR A 25 -20.13 7.67 -1.17
N GLY A 26 -20.78 8.78 -1.54
CA GLY A 26 -21.20 9.83 -0.60
C GLY A 26 -22.02 9.26 0.58
N GLY A 27 -21.63 9.65 1.79
CA GLY A 27 -22.25 9.17 3.04
C GLY A 27 -21.88 7.74 3.45
N LYS A 28 -20.95 7.08 2.74
CA LYS A 28 -20.37 5.80 3.17
C LYS A 28 -19.11 6.02 3.99
N SER A 29 -18.89 5.18 5.00
CA SER A 29 -17.65 5.23 5.78
C SER A 29 -16.43 4.87 4.92
N VAL A 30 -15.33 5.59 5.12
CA VAL A 30 -14.03 5.26 4.54
C VAL A 30 -13.31 4.33 5.50
N ILE A 31 -12.90 3.16 4.99
CA ILE A 31 -12.18 2.15 5.77
C ILE A 31 -10.72 2.14 5.34
N ILE A 32 -9.81 2.35 6.29
CA ILE A 32 -8.37 2.18 6.08
C ILE A 32 -7.93 0.93 6.84
N VAL A 33 -7.18 0.06 6.16
CA VAL A 33 -6.70 -1.20 6.71
C VAL A 33 -5.19 -1.12 6.87
N LEU A 34 -4.70 -1.38 8.08
CA LEU A 34 -3.27 -1.45 8.39
C LEU A 34 -2.87 -2.89 8.72
N ASP A 35 -1.66 -3.26 8.34
CA ASP A 35 -1.06 -4.48 8.86
C ASP A 35 -0.63 -4.28 10.34
N ASN A 36 -0.13 -5.35 10.96
CA ASN A 36 0.28 -5.31 12.37
C ASN A 36 1.74 -4.88 12.58
N ALA A 37 2.37 -4.17 11.62
CA ALA A 37 3.76 -3.75 11.78
C ALA A 37 3.94 -2.77 12.95
N PRO A 38 5.05 -2.83 13.71
CA PRO A 38 5.30 -1.94 14.85
C PRO A 38 5.27 -0.45 14.50
N ALA A 39 5.59 -0.11 13.25
CA ALA A 39 5.53 1.27 12.76
C ALA A 39 4.12 1.86 12.87
N HIS A 40 3.08 1.04 12.81
CA HIS A 40 1.69 1.47 12.90
C HIS A 40 1.15 1.49 14.34
N ASN A 41 1.96 1.17 15.35
CA ASN A 41 1.52 1.25 16.74
C ASN A 41 1.07 2.67 17.10
N GLN A 42 0.01 2.77 17.91
CA GLN A 42 -0.60 4.03 18.38
C GLN A 42 -1.31 4.85 17.28
N THR A 43 -1.44 4.34 16.05
CA THR A 43 -2.09 5.09 14.96
C THR A 43 -3.57 5.35 15.27
N GLU A 44 -4.27 4.38 15.86
CA GLU A 44 -5.66 4.48 16.30
C GLU A 44 -5.84 5.60 17.32
N THR A 45 -5.05 5.58 18.40
CA THR A 45 -5.14 6.55 19.50
C THR A 45 -4.86 7.97 19.01
N ARG A 46 -3.78 8.15 18.22
CA ARG A 46 -3.44 9.46 17.68
C ARG A 46 -4.47 9.99 16.68
N LEU A 47 -5.03 9.11 15.84
CA LEU A 47 -6.10 9.53 14.92
C LEU A 47 -7.34 9.97 15.69
N ALA A 48 -7.71 9.27 16.77
CA ALA A 48 -8.83 9.70 17.60
C ALA A 48 -8.60 11.09 18.23
N GLU A 49 -7.36 11.44 18.60
CA GLU A 49 -6.99 12.77 19.09
C GLU A 49 -7.10 13.85 17.98
N GLU A 50 -6.69 13.53 16.75
CA GLU A 50 -6.67 14.49 15.63
C GLU A 50 -8.02 14.69 14.93
N LEU A 51 -8.84 13.64 14.89
CA LEU A 51 -10.10 13.58 14.15
C LEU A 51 -11.32 13.61 15.09
N GLY A 52 -11.14 13.33 16.38
CA GLY A 52 -12.26 13.12 17.30
C GLY A 52 -13.11 11.90 16.92
N GLU A 53 -14.32 11.81 17.49
CA GLU A 53 -15.29 10.79 17.09
C GLU A 53 -15.87 11.13 15.70
N HIS A 54 -15.30 10.53 14.65
CA HIS A 54 -15.80 10.62 13.29
C HIS A 54 -16.46 9.31 12.85
N SER A 55 -17.81 9.30 12.76
CA SER A 55 -18.60 8.14 12.36
C SER A 55 -18.37 7.66 10.92
N GLU A 56 -17.79 8.52 10.07
CA GLU A 56 -17.51 8.23 8.66
C GLU A 56 -16.10 7.66 8.42
N PHE A 57 -15.28 7.47 9.45
CA PHE A 57 -13.93 6.91 9.34
C PHE A 57 -13.78 5.65 10.19
N VAL A 58 -13.25 4.58 9.59
CA VAL A 58 -12.98 3.32 10.28
C VAL A 58 -11.54 2.89 10.01
N LEU A 59 -10.76 2.71 11.07
CA LEU A 59 -9.43 2.10 10.98
C LEU A 59 -9.51 0.63 11.40
N LEU A 60 -9.06 -0.27 10.53
CA LEU A 60 -9.00 -1.71 10.80
C LEU A 60 -7.55 -2.19 10.87
N ARG A 61 -7.31 -3.18 11.73
CA ARG A 61 -6.02 -3.88 11.86
C ARG A 61 -6.15 -5.30 11.36
N LEU A 62 -5.24 -5.71 10.50
CA LEU A 62 -5.10 -7.12 10.13
C LEU A 62 -4.51 -7.90 11.31
N GLY A 63 -4.92 -9.17 11.40
CA GLY A 63 -4.27 -10.11 12.30
C GLY A 63 -2.78 -10.27 11.98
N PRO A 64 -1.94 -10.66 12.95
CA PRO A 64 -0.56 -11.02 12.69
C PRO A 64 -0.45 -12.05 11.56
N TYR A 65 0.61 -11.96 10.76
CA TYR A 65 0.93 -12.94 9.71
C TYR A 65 -0.22 -13.22 8.72
N SER A 66 -1.03 -12.21 8.41
CA SER A 66 -2.18 -12.33 7.50
C SER A 66 -2.01 -11.60 6.16
N PRO A 67 -0.88 -11.73 5.43
CA PRO A 67 -0.66 -10.99 4.19
C PRO A 67 -1.62 -11.39 3.05
N MET A 68 -2.23 -12.58 3.13
CA MET A 68 -3.27 -13.05 2.20
C MET A 68 -4.52 -12.16 2.23
N LEU A 69 -4.76 -11.49 3.35
CA LEU A 69 -5.86 -10.55 3.56
C LEU A 69 -5.47 -9.11 3.23
N ASN A 70 -4.23 -8.85 2.79
CA ASN A 70 -3.73 -7.53 2.46
C ASN A 70 -3.57 -7.35 0.93
N PRO A 71 -4.51 -6.67 0.24
CA PRO A 71 -4.47 -6.55 -1.22
C PRO A 71 -3.26 -5.75 -1.75
N ILE A 72 -2.61 -4.93 -0.90
CA ILE A 72 -1.41 -4.20 -1.32
C ILE A 72 -0.25 -5.14 -1.61
N GLU A 73 -0.18 -6.31 -0.97
CA GLU A 73 0.90 -7.29 -1.19
C GLU A 73 0.89 -7.79 -2.63
N GLY A 74 -0.29 -8.10 -3.15
CA GLY A 74 -0.48 -8.49 -4.55
C GLY A 74 -0.12 -7.37 -5.53
N CYS A 75 -0.49 -6.13 -5.21
CA CYS A 75 -0.13 -4.96 -6.02
C CYS A 75 1.39 -4.74 -6.05
N PHE A 76 2.04 -4.85 -4.88
CA PHE A 76 3.48 -4.71 -4.74
C PHE A 76 4.26 -5.84 -5.38
N ARG A 77 3.72 -7.06 -5.44
CA ARG A 77 4.32 -8.16 -6.22
C ARG A 77 4.44 -7.79 -7.69
N VAL A 78 3.36 -7.27 -8.31
CA VAL A 78 3.37 -6.84 -9.71
C VAL A 78 4.30 -5.64 -9.92
N PHE A 79 4.23 -4.65 -9.03
CA PHE A 79 5.10 -3.47 -9.09
C PHE A 79 6.59 -3.84 -9.00
N LYS A 80 6.97 -4.66 -8.02
CA LYS A 80 8.34 -5.16 -7.86
C LYS A 80 8.81 -5.93 -9.08
N ALA A 81 7.95 -6.71 -9.73
CA ALA A 81 8.30 -7.41 -10.97
C ALA A 81 8.64 -6.42 -12.10
N LYS A 82 7.88 -5.33 -12.24
CA LYS A 82 8.18 -4.26 -13.21
C LYS A 82 9.45 -3.49 -12.89
N VAL A 83 9.68 -3.16 -11.62
CA VAL A 83 10.93 -2.54 -11.16
C VAL A 83 12.13 -3.44 -11.49
N LYS A 84 12.06 -4.74 -11.18
CA LYS A 84 13.12 -5.71 -11.51
C LYS A 84 13.39 -5.78 -13.01
N ALA A 85 12.35 -5.80 -13.84
CA ALA A 85 12.50 -5.79 -15.30
C ALA A 85 13.19 -4.51 -15.80
N PHE A 86 12.82 -3.34 -15.25
CA PHE A 86 13.49 -2.07 -15.57
C PHE A 86 14.97 -2.12 -15.18
N LEU A 87 15.29 -2.57 -13.98
CA LEU A 87 16.67 -2.67 -13.49
C LEU A 87 17.51 -3.64 -14.33
N ALA A 88 16.93 -4.75 -14.79
CA ALA A 88 17.61 -5.71 -15.65
C ALA A 88 18.04 -5.07 -16.99
N VAL A 89 17.20 -4.22 -17.59
CA VAL A 89 17.54 -3.48 -18.82
C VAL A 89 18.61 -2.42 -18.56
N HIS A 90 18.63 -1.83 -17.37
CA HIS A 90 19.55 -0.76 -16.98
C HIS A 90 20.70 -1.24 -16.10
N LEU A 91 21.07 -2.52 -16.19
CA LEU A 91 22.03 -3.16 -15.28
C LEU A 91 23.38 -2.41 -15.23
N GLN A 92 23.82 -1.84 -16.35
CA GLN A 92 25.08 -1.08 -16.41
C GLN A 92 25.08 0.12 -15.44
N ARG A 93 23.93 0.80 -15.28
CA ARG A 93 23.78 1.93 -14.35
C ARG A 93 23.94 1.51 -12.88
N MET A 94 23.86 0.21 -12.55
CA MET A 94 24.10 -0.26 -11.18
C MET A 94 25.57 -0.23 -10.78
N PHE A 95 26.50 -0.21 -11.74
CA PHE A 95 27.94 -0.24 -11.51
C PHE A 95 28.63 1.06 -11.90
N ASP A 96 27.90 2.00 -12.49
CA ASP A 96 28.41 3.31 -12.88
C ASP A 96 28.03 4.36 -11.83
N GLN A 97 29.05 4.99 -11.22
CA GLN A 97 28.84 6.12 -10.33
C GLN A 97 28.49 7.40 -11.10
N GLY A 98 28.93 7.53 -12.35
CA GLY A 98 28.75 8.73 -13.15
C GLY A 98 29.18 10.00 -12.41
N ALA A 99 28.28 10.98 -12.35
CA ALA A 99 28.49 12.27 -11.70
C ALA A 99 28.08 12.32 -10.21
N PHE A 100 27.58 11.21 -9.66
CA PHE A 100 27.12 11.17 -8.26
C PHE A 100 28.29 11.09 -7.28
N LEU A 101 28.06 11.45 -6.02
CA LEU A 101 29.10 11.43 -4.98
C LEU A 101 29.45 10.00 -4.54
N SER A 102 28.53 9.04 -4.75
CA SER A 102 28.75 7.63 -4.44
C SER A 102 27.91 6.71 -5.32
N LEU A 103 28.33 5.43 -5.39
CA LEU A 103 27.52 4.38 -6.00
C LEU A 103 26.15 4.21 -5.31
N THR A 104 26.06 4.45 -4.00
CA THR A 104 24.78 4.36 -3.27
C THR A 104 23.79 5.40 -3.78
N GLU A 105 24.24 6.64 -3.94
CA GLU A 105 23.42 7.74 -4.45
C GLU A 105 22.96 7.46 -5.89
N ALA A 106 23.88 7.06 -6.78
CA ALA A 106 23.55 6.67 -8.16
C ALA A 106 22.50 5.54 -8.21
N ARG A 107 22.61 4.56 -7.31
CA ARG A 107 21.67 3.42 -7.22
C ARG A 107 20.30 3.82 -6.65
N ILE A 108 20.25 4.77 -5.71
CA ILE A 108 18.98 5.30 -5.18
C ILE A 108 18.23 6.02 -6.32
N THR A 109 18.90 6.89 -7.07
CA THR A 109 18.28 7.56 -8.23
C THR A 109 17.81 6.56 -9.29
N LEU A 110 18.62 5.53 -9.58
CA LEU A 110 18.19 4.46 -10.49
C LEU A 110 16.94 3.71 -9.99
N LEU A 111 16.84 3.48 -8.68
CA LEU A 111 15.68 2.81 -8.08
C LEU A 111 14.43 3.70 -8.12
N GLU A 112 14.58 5.01 -7.91
CA GLU A 112 13.51 6.00 -8.07
C GLU A 112 13.02 6.07 -9.51
N ASP A 113 13.94 6.12 -10.49
CA ASP A 113 13.59 6.04 -11.92
C ASP A 113 12.81 4.76 -12.25
N ALA A 114 13.27 3.63 -11.72
CA ALA A 114 12.62 2.34 -11.91
C ALA A 114 11.22 2.32 -11.30
N ALA A 115 11.06 2.87 -10.09
CA ALA A 115 9.77 3.01 -9.41
C ALA A 115 8.81 3.91 -10.20
N ASN A 116 9.26 5.10 -10.58
CA ASN A 116 8.47 6.08 -11.35
C ASN A 116 8.05 5.53 -12.72
N SER A 117 8.93 4.79 -13.39
CA SER A 117 8.61 4.14 -14.67
C SER A 117 7.61 2.99 -14.50
N SER A 118 7.62 2.33 -13.34
CA SER A 118 6.84 1.12 -13.08
C SER A 118 5.49 1.38 -12.42
N ILE A 119 5.32 2.50 -11.70
CA ILE A 119 4.16 2.76 -10.82
C ILE A 119 2.81 2.68 -11.55
N ARG A 120 2.81 3.01 -12.86
CA ARG A 120 1.62 2.92 -13.73
C ARG A 120 1.02 1.51 -13.83
N CYS A 121 1.75 0.46 -13.43
CA CYS A 121 1.18 -0.88 -13.36
C CYS A 121 0.13 -1.02 -12.24
N ILE A 122 0.19 -0.19 -11.20
CA ILE A 122 -0.83 -0.12 -10.14
C ILE A 122 -1.97 0.75 -10.65
N ASN A 123 -2.85 0.14 -11.44
CA ASN A 123 -4.06 0.77 -11.94
C ASN A 123 -5.30 0.21 -11.24
N ARG A 124 -6.46 0.86 -11.48
CA ARG A 124 -7.74 0.45 -10.90
C ARG A 124 -8.06 -1.03 -11.10
N HIS A 125 -7.79 -1.57 -12.29
CA HIS A 125 -8.09 -2.97 -12.59
C HIS A 125 -7.25 -3.93 -11.73
N LEU A 126 -5.94 -3.65 -11.59
CA LEU A 126 -5.08 -4.44 -10.72
C LEU A 126 -5.55 -4.38 -9.26
N VAL A 127 -5.83 -3.18 -8.75
CA VAL A 127 -6.27 -2.99 -7.35
C VAL A 127 -7.57 -3.75 -7.08
N THR A 128 -8.57 -3.62 -7.97
CA THR A 128 -9.84 -4.37 -7.85
C THR A 128 -9.60 -5.89 -7.92
N SER A 129 -8.73 -6.36 -8.82
CA SER A 129 -8.40 -7.77 -8.91
C SER A 129 -7.73 -8.31 -7.64
N MET A 130 -6.85 -7.53 -7.01
CA MET A 130 -6.19 -7.96 -5.77
C MET A 130 -7.14 -7.94 -4.58
N ALA A 131 -8.07 -6.96 -4.51
CA ALA A 131 -9.12 -6.95 -3.50
C ALA A 131 -10.04 -8.19 -3.61
N LEU A 132 -10.45 -8.55 -4.83
CA LEU A 132 -11.23 -9.77 -5.08
C LEU A 132 -10.45 -11.05 -4.77
N HIS A 133 -9.14 -11.05 -4.99
CA HIS A 133 -8.27 -12.16 -4.61
C HIS A 133 -8.23 -12.35 -3.09
N CYS A 134 -8.00 -11.27 -2.33
CA CYS A 134 -8.03 -11.30 -0.86
C CYS A 134 -9.38 -11.74 -0.30
N GLN A 135 -10.49 -11.36 -0.95
CA GLN A 135 -11.83 -11.81 -0.55
C GLN A 135 -11.98 -13.34 -0.58
N ARG A 136 -11.29 -14.05 -1.48
CA ARG A 136 -11.33 -15.52 -1.51
C ARG A 136 -10.70 -16.13 -0.26
N ALA A 137 -9.56 -15.57 0.17
CA ALA A 137 -8.89 -16.00 1.39
C ALA A 137 -9.71 -15.74 2.67
N MET A 138 -10.66 -14.79 2.64
CA MET A 138 -11.58 -14.60 3.76
C MET A 138 -12.49 -15.82 4.00
N ALA A 139 -12.85 -16.56 2.95
CA ALA A 139 -13.69 -17.74 3.11
C ALA A 139 -12.96 -18.83 3.93
N ASP A 140 -11.69 -19.03 3.62
CA ASP A 140 -10.82 -19.99 4.33
C ASP A 140 -10.57 -19.49 5.77
N THR A 141 -10.33 -18.19 5.96
CA THR A 141 -10.20 -17.56 7.28
C THR A 141 -11.42 -17.84 8.17
N LEU A 142 -12.63 -17.64 7.64
CA LEU A 142 -13.89 -17.84 8.38
C LEU A 142 -14.11 -19.30 8.77
N LYS A 143 -13.57 -20.24 8.00
CA LYS A 143 -13.62 -21.68 8.29
C LYS A 143 -12.45 -22.16 9.16
N MET A 144 -11.53 -21.27 9.52
CA MET A 144 -10.27 -21.62 10.18
C MET A 144 -9.42 -22.61 9.37
N GLU A 145 -9.50 -22.53 8.05
CA GLU A 145 -8.67 -23.31 7.12
C GLU A 145 -7.34 -22.58 6.86
N ASP A 146 -6.28 -23.35 6.61
CA ASP A 146 -4.96 -22.81 6.27
C ASP A 146 -5.01 -22.07 4.93
N MET A 147 -4.71 -20.77 4.95
CA MET A 147 -4.59 -19.95 3.76
C MET A 147 -3.21 -20.10 3.11
N GLN A 148 -3.17 -20.29 1.79
CA GLN A 148 -1.92 -20.34 1.05
C GLN A 148 -1.37 -18.93 0.80
N TYR A 149 -0.10 -18.71 1.17
CA TYR A 149 0.63 -17.48 0.85
C TYR A 149 1.62 -17.71 -0.29
N GLY A 150 1.52 -16.87 -1.33
CA GLY A 150 2.37 -17.00 -2.50
C GLY A 150 1.89 -18.08 -3.46
N THR A 151 1.78 -17.69 -4.72
CA THR A 151 1.67 -18.56 -5.90
C THR A 151 2.75 -18.13 -6.86
#